data_AF-A0A353X4X0-F1
#
_entry.id   AF-A0A353X4X0-F1
#
_cell.length_a   1.000
_cell.length_b   1.000
_cell.length_c   1.000
_cell.angle_alpha   90.00
_cell.angle_beta   90.00
_cell.angle_gamma   90.00
#
_symmetry.space_group_name_H-M   'P 1'
#
loop_
_entity.id
_entity.type
_entity.pdbx_description
1 polymer ?
#
loop_
_entity_poly.entity_id
_entity_poly.type
_entity_poly.pdbx_seq_one_letter_code
_entity_poly.pdbx_strand_id
1 'polypeptide(L)'
;MALLALLAGPAVAENLPPVYTITGATGLVTVPDARFEPAGTLRASVAQANPYWHGTIGVQVAEPLWLGLRQTAWAARPGAEPQGFYPGLDAKIRLMREGGHRPALALGLQGAVGHRRMAGEYLVASKRFHDLDVTLGLGWGRFAGAAVAKNPLRLLGGHFDGPRSTGTDGADAARAADWFTGPDVGLLAGVAWHTPVPGLTLKADTSGQDWAPEAASSLIDPTYKDRPHWSIGADWSPPRAPWLNLGAGTLGGTVFAGRVTLATNVARWPVAPYKARPGPKLPHVPVPDFLAFWRGPGDESASLAVKNLGQKGPQARLAVALDPALPGPLQIGRAACTHLTTAPKEVRGVAVVPYVLSFRGPVLHLPRPALDKATQGRISPEELWHATTIDPTHALRPPPP
;
A
#
# COMPACT_ATOMS: atom_id res chain seq x y z
N MET A 1 45.54 7.94 11.34
CA MET A 1 45.48 7.37 9.97
C MET A 1 45.97 5.91 10.01
N ALA A 2 45.25 5.00 10.68
CA ALA A 2 45.44 3.54 10.60
C ALA A 2 44.47 2.84 11.59
N LEU A 3 43.22 2.63 11.18
CA LEU A 3 42.40 1.48 11.59
C LEU A 3 41.15 1.45 10.69
N LEU A 4 41.35 1.32 9.38
CA LEU A 4 40.28 1.35 8.38
C LEU A 4 40.59 0.34 7.28
N ALA A 5 40.71 -0.94 7.67
CA ALA A 5 40.78 -2.05 6.73
C ALA A 5 40.55 -3.36 7.48
N LEU A 6 39.31 -3.85 7.44
CA LEU A 6 38.89 -5.24 7.29
C LEU A 6 37.48 -5.36 7.88
N LEU A 7 36.51 -5.60 6.99
CA LEU A 7 35.24 -6.33 7.16
C LEU A 7 34.28 -5.85 6.05
N ALA A 8 34.61 -6.18 4.81
CA ALA A 8 33.70 -6.09 3.68
C ALA A 8 32.89 -7.39 3.61
N GLY A 9 31.78 -7.44 4.36
CA GLY A 9 30.74 -8.46 4.19
C GLY A 9 29.63 -7.94 3.27
N PRO A 10 28.94 -8.81 2.51
CA PRO A 10 27.80 -8.39 1.70
C PRO A 10 26.68 -7.90 2.64
N ALA A 11 26.27 -6.65 2.47
CA ALA A 11 25.22 -6.04 3.26
C ALA A 11 23.85 -6.63 2.86
N VAL A 12 23.37 -7.63 3.61
CA VAL A 12 21.97 -8.08 3.54
C VAL A 12 21.13 -7.16 4.44
N ALA A 13 20.93 -5.93 3.97
CA ALA A 13 20.31 -4.86 4.75
C ALA A 13 18.85 -4.61 4.32
N GLU A 14 17.88 -5.42 4.77
CA GLU A 14 16.48 -4.95 4.96
C GLU A 14 15.50 -5.87 5.72
N ASN A 15 15.82 -7.15 6.00
CA ASN A 15 14.81 -8.11 6.51
C ASN A 15 14.72 -8.31 8.04
N LEU A 16 15.33 -7.45 8.85
CA LEU A 16 15.25 -7.60 10.31
C LEU A 16 14.00 -6.90 10.87
N PRO A 17 13.37 -7.45 11.93
CA PRO A 17 12.22 -6.83 12.55
C PRO A 17 12.52 -5.39 12.96
N PRO A 18 11.61 -4.43 12.68
CA PRO A 18 11.80 -3.06 13.14
C PRO A 18 11.79 -3.00 14.67
N VAL A 19 12.61 -2.10 15.19
CA VAL A 19 12.68 -1.74 16.62
C VAL A 19 12.20 -0.31 16.78
N TYR A 20 11.59 0.00 17.93
CA TYR A 20 10.99 1.32 18.14
C TYR A 20 11.40 1.95 19.47
N THR A 21 11.51 3.28 19.40
CA THR A 21 11.67 4.15 20.56
C THR A 21 10.40 4.23 21.39
N ILE A 22 10.52 4.66 22.64
CA ILE A 22 9.38 4.95 23.52
C ILE A 22 8.46 6.05 22.97
N THR A 23 8.95 6.91 22.07
CA THR A 23 8.15 7.93 21.39
C THR A 23 7.54 7.46 20.06
N GLY A 24 7.73 6.18 19.69
CA GLY A 24 7.07 5.58 18.53
C GLY A 24 7.75 5.79 17.18
N ALA A 25 8.88 6.48 17.10
CA ALA A 25 9.76 6.44 15.93
C ALA A 25 10.55 5.12 15.90
N THR A 26 11.01 4.65 14.72
CA THR A 26 11.96 3.52 14.70
C THR A 26 13.29 3.94 15.33
N GLY A 27 13.90 3.02 16.05
CA GLY A 27 15.17 3.25 16.74
C GLY A 27 15.35 2.42 18.00
N LEU A 28 16.27 2.89 18.83
CA LEU A 28 16.70 2.30 20.08
C LEU A 28 15.64 2.55 21.16
N VAL A 29 15.99 2.68 22.44
CA VAL A 29 15.00 2.94 23.50
C VAL A 29 14.55 4.40 23.41
N THR A 30 15.51 5.33 23.36
CA THR A 30 15.27 6.78 23.34
C THR A 30 15.85 7.45 22.10
N VAL A 31 16.81 6.81 21.42
CA VAL A 31 17.48 7.35 20.22
C VAL A 31 16.81 6.86 18.94
N PRO A 32 16.27 7.74 18.09
CA PRO A 32 15.80 7.38 16.75
C PRO A 32 16.95 6.91 15.86
N ASP A 33 16.68 5.97 14.96
CA ASP A 33 17.65 5.49 13.97
C ASP A 33 17.39 6.05 12.56
N ALA A 34 18.29 5.75 11.63
CA ALA A 34 18.13 6.05 10.20
C ALA A 34 17.37 4.96 9.43
N ARG A 35 16.67 4.04 10.12
CA ARG A 35 15.89 2.97 9.50
C ARG A 35 14.48 3.46 9.17
N PHE A 36 13.89 2.87 8.14
CA PHE A 36 12.51 3.11 7.77
C PHE A 36 11.86 1.79 7.39
N GLU A 37 10.56 1.73 7.60
CA GLU A 37 9.73 0.58 7.25
C GLU A 37 9.32 0.67 5.76
N PRO A 38 8.69 -0.38 5.21
CA PRO A 38 8.08 -0.30 3.88
C PRO A 38 7.00 0.80 3.81
N ALA A 39 6.88 1.45 2.66
CA ALA A 39 5.83 2.44 2.43
C ALA A 39 4.43 1.84 2.66
N GLY A 40 3.51 2.65 3.20
CA GLY A 40 2.17 2.21 3.60
C GLY A 40 2.12 1.48 4.95
N THR A 41 3.21 1.40 5.70
CA THR A 41 3.19 0.84 7.06
C THR A 41 2.54 1.82 8.02
N LEU A 42 1.47 1.37 8.68
CA LEU A 42 0.79 2.04 9.78
C LEU A 42 1.21 1.39 11.10
N ARG A 43 1.41 2.22 12.12
CA ARG A 43 1.67 1.74 13.48
C ARG A 43 0.93 2.53 14.53
N ALA A 44 0.55 1.85 15.61
CA ALA A 44 0.01 2.42 16.82
C ALA A 44 0.84 1.94 18.00
N SER A 45 1.29 2.85 18.86
CA SER A 45 2.16 2.53 19.99
C SER A 45 1.65 3.19 21.26
N VAL A 46 1.74 2.47 22.37
CA VAL A 46 1.63 3.00 23.73
C VAL A 46 2.90 2.64 24.47
N ALA A 47 3.51 3.63 25.11
CA ALA A 47 4.67 3.43 25.96
C ALA A 47 4.51 4.18 27.28
N GLN A 48 5.11 3.64 28.33
CA GLN A 48 5.24 4.27 29.64
C GLN A 48 6.72 4.33 30.00
N ALA A 49 7.18 5.49 30.43
CA ALA A 49 8.50 5.70 31.02
C ALA A 49 8.36 6.85 32.01
N ASN A 50 8.34 6.54 33.31
CA ASN A 50 7.94 7.48 34.35
C ASN A 50 8.70 8.83 34.24
N PRO A 51 8.00 9.98 34.17
CA PRO A 51 6.58 10.20 34.44
C PRO A 51 5.68 10.31 33.20
N TYR A 52 6.17 9.89 32.04
CA TYR A 52 5.48 10.04 30.77
C TYR A 52 4.77 8.79 30.31
N TRP A 53 3.61 9.03 29.72
CA TRP A 53 2.91 8.12 28.84
C TRP A 53 2.94 8.68 27.43
N HIS A 54 3.32 7.85 26.46
CA HIS A 54 3.33 8.22 25.05
C HIS A 54 2.31 7.36 24.30
N GLY A 55 1.33 7.99 23.67
CA GLY A 55 0.51 7.38 22.62
C GLY A 55 0.97 7.89 21.26
N THR A 56 1.18 7.02 20.27
CA THR A 56 1.64 7.42 18.94
C THR A 56 0.94 6.65 17.83
N ILE A 57 0.48 7.35 16.80
CA ILE A 57 0.02 6.78 15.53
C ILE A 57 0.97 7.23 14.44
N GLY A 58 1.68 6.30 13.81
CA GLY A 58 2.69 6.55 12.79
C GLY A 58 2.31 5.99 11.43
N VAL A 59 2.70 6.68 10.36
CA VAL A 59 2.57 6.22 8.98
C VAL A 59 3.87 6.42 8.21
N GLN A 60 4.34 5.35 7.58
CA GLN A 60 5.40 5.40 6.58
C GLN A 60 4.76 5.83 5.25
N VAL A 61 4.62 7.14 5.05
CA VAL A 61 3.91 7.73 3.89
C VAL A 61 4.53 7.27 2.57
N ALA A 62 5.86 7.36 2.49
CA ALA A 62 6.63 6.97 1.32
C ALA A 62 8.00 6.45 1.77
N GLU A 63 8.80 5.90 0.85
CA GLU A 63 10.14 5.40 1.19
C GLU A 63 11.00 6.43 1.95
N PRO A 64 11.02 7.73 1.61
CA PRO A 64 11.85 8.69 2.33
C PRO A 64 11.14 9.39 3.49
N LEU A 65 9.84 9.17 3.73
CA LEU A 65 9.07 10.01 4.65
C LEU A 65 8.22 9.17 5.60
N TRP A 66 8.47 9.37 6.89
CA TRP A 66 7.62 8.92 7.98
C TRP A 66 7.02 10.11 8.72
N LEU A 67 5.74 9.99 9.12
CA LEU A 67 5.03 10.95 9.94
C LEU A 67 4.39 10.25 11.15
N GLY A 68 4.34 10.92 12.30
CA GLY A 68 3.71 10.39 13.51
C GLY A 68 2.93 11.43 14.29
N LEU A 69 1.70 11.11 14.65
CA LEU A 69 0.93 11.88 15.62
C LEU A 69 1.19 11.29 17.00
N ARG A 70 1.74 12.10 17.91
CA ARG A 70 2.08 11.70 19.27
C ARG A 70 1.34 12.53 20.28
N GLN A 71 0.79 11.87 21.29
CA GLN A 71 0.29 12.49 22.50
C GLN A 71 1.16 12.03 23.65
N THR A 72 1.86 12.96 24.30
CA THR A 72 2.55 12.67 25.55
C THR A 72 1.73 13.22 26.71
N ALA A 73 1.53 12.41 27.74
CA ALA A 73 0.87 12.83 28.98
C ALA A 73 1.85 12.69 30.13
N TRP A 74 1.91 13.70 30.98
CA TRP A 74 2.62 13.61 32.25
C TRP A 74 1.65 13.11 33.32
N ALA A 75 1.88 11.88 33.77
CA ALA A 75 1.14 11.29 34.88
C ALA A 75 2.06 10.37 35.68
N ALA A 76 2.27 10.68 36.95
CA ALA A 76 3.22 9.97 37.82
C ALA A 76 2.89 8.48 38.02
N ARG A 77 1.62 8.08 37.84
CA ARG A 77 1.18 6.69 37.95
C ARG A 77 -0.09 6.44 37.10
N PRO A 78 -0.36 5.19 36.67
CA PRO A 78 -1.62 4.85 36.02
C PRO A 78 -2.82 5.29 36.89
N GLY A 79 -3.80 5.96 36.27
CA GLY A 79 -5.00 6.45 36.96
C GLY A 79 -4.83 7.74 37.77
N ALA A 80 -3.62 8.33 37.83
CA ALA A 80 -3.47 9.68 38.35
C ALA A 80 -4.00 10.70 37.33
N GLU A 81 -4.49 11.84 37.83
CA GLU A 81 -4.85 12.97 36.97
C GLU A 81 -3.61 13.45 36.19
N PRO A 82 -3.70 13.54 34.85
CA PRO A 82 -2.60 14.07 34.05
C PRO A 82 -2.29 15.52 34.41
N GLN A 83 -1.02 15.80 34.70
CA GLN A 83 -0.52 17.13 35.05
C GLN A 83 -0.27 17.99 33.81
N GLY A 84 -0.14 17.37 32.64
CA GLY A 84 0.09 18.08 31.39
C GLY A 84 -0.02 17.18 30.17
N PHE A 85 -0.38 17.80 29.05
CA PHE A 85 -0.52 17.15 27.75
C PHE A 85 0.36 17.86 26.73
N TYR A 86 1.20 17.08 26.05
CA TYR A 86 2.19 17.57 25.08
C TYR A 86 1.96 16.86 23.74
N PRO A 87 0.97 17.30 22.93
CA PRO A 87 0.75 16.78 21.59
C PRO A 87 1.91 17.16 20.66
N GLY A 88 2.17 16.34 19.64
CA GLY A 88 3.22 16.58 18.66
C GLY A 88 2.97 15.86 17.34
N LEU A 89 3.27 16.52 16.23
CA LEU A 89 3.48 15.91 14.92
C LEU A 89 4.97 15.69 14.74
N ASP A 90 5.38 14.43 14.69
CA ASP A 90 6.73 14.01 14.42
C ASP A 90 6.91 13.74 12.91
N ALA A 91 8.09 14.04 12.39
CA ALA A 91 8.47 13.74 11.02
C ALA A 91 9.88 13.14 10.99
N LYS A 92 10.11 12.18 10.11
CA LYS A 92 11.45 11.63 9.83
C LYS A 92 11.63 11.49 8.33
N ILE A 93 12.71 12.06 7.81
CA ILE A 93 13.05 12.10 6.39
C ILE A 93 14.36 11.35 6.17
N ARG A 94 14.36 10.41 5.22
CA ARG A 94 15.57 9.72 4.77
C ARG A 94 16.35 10.65 3.85
N LEU A 95 17.58 10.95 4.22
CA LEU A 95 18.50 11.72 3.38
C LEU A 95 19.33 10.80 2.49
N MET A 96 19.72 9.64 3.01
CA MET A 96 20.58 8.70 2.29
C MET A 96 20.26 7.25 2.69
N ARG A 97 20.23 6.36 1.69
CA ARG A 97 20.17 4.92 1.91
C ARG A 97 21.54 4.38 2.31
N GLU A 98 21.54 3.38 3.18
CA GLU A 98 22.74 2.61 3.46
C GLU A 98 23.28 2.00 2.16
N GLY A 99 24.60 2.07 1.97
CA GLY A 99 25.30 1.33 0.92
C GLY A 99 26.42 0.50 1.52
N GLY A 100 27.26 -0.13 0.68
CA GLY A 100 28.38 -0.96 1.17
C GLY A 100 29.28 -0.23 2.18
N HIS A 101 29.74 0.98 1.83
CA HIS A 101 30.68 1.76 2.65
C HIS A 101 30.10 3.00 3.31
N ARG A 102 28.85 3.37 2.99
CA ARG A 102 28.19 4.57 3.53
C ARG A 102 27.04 4.18 4.47
N PRO A 103 26.85 4.90 5.59
CA PRO A 103 25.71 4.67 6.46
C PRO A 103 24.41 5.17 5.82
N ALA A 104 23.26 4.71 6.31
CA ALA A 104 22.00 5.41 6.09
C ALA A 104 22.02 6.74 6.86
N LEU A 105 21.38 7.78 6.31
CA LEU A 105 21.23 9.07 6.98
C LEU A 105 19.75 9.44 7.06
N ALA A 106 19.33 9.93 8.22
CA ALA A 106 17.99 10.46 8.44
C ALA A 106 18.03 11.76 9.24
N LEU A 107 17.18 12.70 8.82
CA LEU A 107 16.84 13.90 9.56
C LEU A 107 15.47 13.68 10.19
N GLY A 108 15.29 14.02 11.46
CA GLY A 108 13.97 13.98 12.07
C GLY A 108 13.68 15.18 12.93
N LEU A 109 12.38 15.42 13.06
CA LEU A 109 11.76 16.47 13.83
C LEU A 109 10.78 15.78 14.77
N GLN A 110 11.13 15.64 16.03
CA GLN A 110 10.21 15.26 17.08
C GLN A 110 9.46 16.53 17.50
N GLY A 111 8.13 16.53 17.46
CA GLY A 111 7.32 17.70 17.76
C GLY A 111 7.56 18.85 16.78
N ALA A 112 7.63 18.57 15.47
CA ALA A 112 7.74 19.57 14.42
C ALA A 112 6.63 20.63 14.52
N VAL A 113 5.42 20.15 14.84
CA VAL A 113 4.26 20.96 15.22
C VAL A 113 3.74 20.41 16.54
N GLY A 114 3.20 21.25 17.41
CA GLY A 114 2.63 20.83 18.70
C GLY A 114 3.29 21.53 19.87
N HIS A 115 3.52 20.84 20.96
CA HIS A 115 4.03 21.42 22.20
C HIS A 115 5.57 21.46 22.22
N ARG A 116 6.14 22.63 22.52
CA ARG A 116 7.59 22.89 22.49
C ARG A 116 8.40 22.01 23.43
N ARG A 117 7.85 21.67 24.60
CA ARG A 117 8.52 20.82 25.61
C ARG A 117 9.11 19.52 25.07
N MET A 118 8.39 18.86 24.15
CA MET A 118 8.83 17.58 23.57
C MET A 118 9.56 17.76 22.24
N ALA A 119 9.79 19.01 21.81
CA ALA A 119 10.29 19.33 20.49
C ALA A 119 11.81 19.23 20.42
N GLY A 120 12.31 18.52 19.42
CA GLY A 120 13.73 18.36 19.16
C GLY A 120 13.99 17.87 17.76
N GLU A 121 15.14 18.24 17.22
CA GLU A 121 15.57 17.82 15.90
C GLU A 121 16.77 16.88 16.04
N TYR A 122 16.95 15.99 15.07
CA TYR A 122 18.09 15.10 15.06
C TYR A 122 18.56 14.80 13.65
N LEU A 123 19.87 14.57 13.53
CA LEU A 123 20.51 14.03 12.34
C LEU A 123 21.26 12.78 12.77
N VAL A 124 20.86 11.62 12.25
CA VAL A 124 21.41 10.32 12.64
C VAL A 124 21.91 9.55 11.44
N ALA A 125 22.99 8.82 11.67
CA ALA A 125 23.60 7.88 10.76
C ALA A 125 23.48 6.47 11.35
N SER A 126 22.99 5.51 10.56
CA SER A 126 22.93 4.10 10.99
C SER A 126 23.66 3.20 10.01
N LYS A 127 24.42 2.22 10.53
CA LYS A 127 25.18 1.26 9.74
C LYS A 127 24.99 -0.13 10.32
N ARG A 128 24.69 -1.09 9.45
CA ARG A 128 24.50 -2.49 9.84
C ARG A 128 25.78 -3.29 9.58
N PHE A 129 26.14 -4.07 10.58
CA PHE A 129 27.20 -5.07 10.55
C PHE A 129 26.59 -6.41 10.96
N HIS A 130 26.14 -7.19 9.98
CA HIS A 130 25.38 -8.43 10.22
C HIS A 130 24.16 -8.18 11.11
N ASP A 131 24.11 -8.80 12.29
CA ASP A 131 23.02 -8.70 13.25
C ASP A 131 23.12 -7.45 14.15
N LEU A 132 24.21 -6.70 14.04
CA LEU A 132 24.46 -5.47 14.78
C LEU A 132 24.07 -4.24 13.95
N ASP A 133 23.31 -3.32 14.52
CA ASP A 133 22.92 -2.06 13.90
C ASP A 133 23.38 -0.91 14.79
N VAL A 134 24.36 -0.13 14.32
CA VAL A 134 24.97 0.96 15.08
C VAL A 134 24.40 2.27 14.60
N THR A 135 24.01 3.14 15.53
CA THR A 135 23.49 4.48 15.25
C THR A 135 24.33 5.54 15.96
N LEU A 136 24.65 6.62 15.25
CA LEU A 136 25.38 7.79 15.76
C LEU A 136 24.79 9.06 15.15
N GLY A 137 24.67 10.13 15.93
CA GLY A 137 24.09 11.37 15.46
C GLY A 137 24.17 12.52 16.45
N LEU A 138 23.61 13.64 16.02
CA LEU A 138 23.51 14.87 16.78
C LEU A 138 22.04 15.26 16.96
N GLY A 139 21.75 15.85 18.12
CA GLY A 139 20.42 16.29 18.48
C GLY A 139 20.39 17.76 18.93
N TRP A 140 19.28 18.43 18.62
CA TRP A 140 18.93 19.79 19.02
C TRP A 140 17.68 19.77 19.92
N GLY A 141 17.50 20.80 20.73
CA GLY A 141 16.33 20.93 21.60
C GLY A 141 16.25 19.85 22.66
N ARG A 142 15.13 19.10 22.69
CA ARG A 142 14.96 18.00 23.65
C ARG A 142 16.10 16.98 23.58
N PHE A 143 16.80 16.87 22.45
CA PHE A 143 17.95 15.98 22.28
C PHE A 143 19.32 16.62 22.60
N ALA A 144 19.36 17.85 23.13
CA ALA A 144 20.60 18.60 23.40
C ALA A 144 20.99 18.74 24.89
N GLY A 145 20.26 18.13 25.82
CA GLY A 145 20.43 18.29 27.27
C GLY A 145 21.78 17.83 27.82
N ALA A 146 22.35 16.74 27.29
CA ALA A 146 23.69 16.28 27.68
C ALA A 146 24.80 16.95 26.86
N ALA A 147 24.65 18.25 26.56
CA ALA A 147 25.49 19.07 25.68
C ALA A 147 26.92 18.52 25.48
N VAL A 148 27.20 17.97 24.31
CA VAL A 148 28.50 17.34 24.00
C VAL A 148 29.40 18.22 23.14
N ALA A 149 28.81 19.16 22.41
CA ALA A 149 29.52 20.07 21.52
C ALA A 149 28.68 21.34 21.30
N LYS A 150 29.37 22.43 20.90
CA LYS A 150 28.70 23.64 20.41
C LYS A 150 27.92 23.34 19.15
N ASN A 151 26.77 23.99 18.97
CA ASN A 151 25.94 23.81 17.79
C ASN A 151 26.73 24.23 16.51
N PRO A 152 27.09 23.28 15.63
CA PRO A 152 27.93 23.57 14.47
C PRO A 152 27.24 24.46 13.44
N LEU A 153 25.90 24.48 13.43
CA LEU A 153 25.11 25.29 12.50
C LEU A 153 25.17 26.79 12.83
N ARG A 154 25.62 27.16 14.03
CA ARG A 154 25.87 28.57 14.40
C ARG A 154 26.91 29.24 13.49
N LEU A 155 27.83 28.46 12.93
CA LEU A 155 28.82 28.95 11.95
C LEU A 155 28.16 29.46 10.65
N LEU A 156 26.93 29.02 10.35
CA LEU A 156 26.16 29.50 9.20
C LEU A 156 25.47 30.84 9.48
N GLY A 157 25.44 31.30 10.74
CA GLY A 157 24.83 32.56 11.17
C GLY A 157 23.30 32.59 11.04
N GLY A 158 22.74 33.80 11.22
CA GLY A 158 21.32 34.07 11.04
C GLY A 158 20.43 33.28 12.00
N HIS A 159 19.49 32.51 11.45
CA HIS A 159 18.54 31.69 12.21
C HIS A 159 19.21 30.74 13.20
N PHE A 160 20.32 30.11 12.81
CA PHE A 160 20.97 29.06 13.61
C PHE A 160 21.71 29.58 14.84
N ASP A 161 22.02 30.89 14.89
CA ASP A 161 22.64 31.55 16.04
C ASP A 161 21.61 32.03 17.08
N GLY A 162 20.32 31.75 16.83
CA GLY A 162 19.24 32.09 17.74
C GLY A 162 19.31 31.33 19.07
N PRO A 163 18.81 31.95 20.17
CA PRO A 163 18.63 31.25 21.42
C PRO A 163 17.55 30.17 21.27
N ARG A 164 17.67 29.08 22.03
CA ARG A 164 16.60 28.09 22.14
C ARG A 164 16.02 28.13 23.54
N SER A 165 14.71 28.34 23.63
CA SER A 165 13.96 28.12 24.86
C SER A 165 13.49 26.66 24.94
N THR A 166 13.81 25.98 26.04
CA THR A 166 13.22 24.69 26.38
C THR A 166 11.87 24.95 27.04
N GLY A 167 10.77 24.58 26.37
CA GLY A 167 9.43 24.99 26.80
C GLY A 167 9.12 24.64 28.26
N THR A 168 8.57 25.60 29.01
CA THR A 168 8.00 25.39 30.34
C THR A 168 6.63 24.71 30.22
N ASP A 169 5.99 24.42 31.37
CA ASP A 169 4.65 23.81 31.41
C ASP A 169 3.50 24.72 30.92
N GLY A 170 3.82 25.90 30.38
CA GLY A 170 2.86 26.76 29.70
C GLY A 170 2.50 26.29 28.29
N ALA A 171 1.49 26.92 27.67
CA ALA A 171 1.00 26.62 26.33
C ALA A 171 1.96 27.13 25.22
N ASP A 172 3.20 26.68 25.24
CA ASP A 172 4.23 27.05 24.27
C ASP A 172 4.19 26.11 23.06
N ALA A 173 3.77 26.66 21.92
CA ALA A 173 3.82 25.96 20.65
C ALA A 173 5.26 25.80 20.13
N ALA A 174 5.58 24.63 19.60
CA ALA A 174 6.76 24.40 18.79
C ALA A 174 6.69 25.28 17.53
N ARG A 175 7.79 25.98 17.21
CA ARG A 175 7.87 26.89 16.06
C ARG A 175 9.02 26.48 15.16
N ALA A 176 8.83 26.63 13.85
CA ALA A 176 9.91 26.46 12.89
C ALA A 176 11.10 27.40 13.15
N ALA A 177 10.82 28.57 13.76
CA ALA A 177 11.83 29.52 14.24
C ALA A 177 12.78 28.93 15.33
N ASP A 178 12.40 27.84 15.99
CA ASP A 178 13.22 27.19 17.01
C ASP A 178 14.09 26.04 16.43
N TRP A 179 13.81 25.57 15.22
CA TRP A 179 14.47 24.37 14.67
C TRP A 179 15.97 24.57 14.46
N PHE A 180 16.79 23.62 14.91
CA PHE A 180 18.25 23.63 14.77
C PHE A 180 18.96 24.83 15.44
N THR A 181 18.26 25.53 16.34
CA THR A 181 18.80 26.64 17.15
C THR A 181 19.29 26.15 18.51
N GLY A 182 19.94 27.04 19.27
CA GLY A 182 20.49 26.76 20.60
C GLY A 182 22.01 26.69 20.63
N PRO A 183 22.61 26.86 21.82
CA PRO A 183 24.06 27.00 21.96
C PRO A 183 24.82 25.69 21.70
N ASP A 184 24.18 24.55 22.00
CA ASP A 184 24.82 23.24 22.07
C ASP A 184 23.97 22.17 21.38
N VAL A 185 24.63 21.07 21.01
CA VAL A 185 24.02 19.84 20.49
C VAL A 185 24.32 18.67 21.41
N GLY A 186 23.41 17.70 21.46
CA GLY A 186 23.59 16.47 22.22
C GLY A 186 24.04 15.31 21.33
N LEU A 187 24.74 14.35 21.94
CA LEU A 187 25.11 13.10 21.29
C LEU A 187 23.91 12.16 21.29
N LEU A 188 23.69 11.53 20.14
CA LEU A 188 22.80 10.41 19.99
C LEU A 188 23.65 9.23 19.54
N ALA A 189 23.76 8.19 20.34
CA ALA A 189 24.53 7.01 19.96
C ALA A 189 23.90 5.74 20.52
N GLY A 190 24.10 4.62 19.85
CA GLY A 190 23.66 3.34 20.39
C GLY A 190 23.79 2.20 19.42
N VAL A 191 23.40 1.02 19.89
CA VAL A 191 23.52 -0.23 19.18
C VAL A 191 22.31 -1.11 19.43
N ALA A 192 21.81 -1.71 18.36
CA ALA A 192 20.79 -2.75 18.40
C ALA A 192 21.41 -4.07 17.92
N TRP A 193 21.29 -5.11 18.72
CA TRP A 193 21.77 -6.45 18.39
C TRP A 193 20.59 -7.40 18.24
N HIS A 194 20.37 -7.88 17.02
CA HIS A 194 19.38 -8.89 16.71
C HIS A 194 19.94 -10.24 17.15
N THR A 195 19.38 -10.78 18.23
CA THR A 195 19.93 -12.00 18.81
C THR A 195 19.56 -13.21 17.96
N PRO A 196 20.24 -14.36 18.14
CA PRO A 196 19.82 -15.62 17.54
C PRO A 196 18.41 -16.09 18.00
N VAL A 197 17.87 -15.53 19.08
CA VAL A 197 16.52 -15.83 19.56
C VAL A 197 15.50 -15.17 18.63
N PRO A 198 14.57 -15.93 18.02
CA PRO A 198 13.65 -15.39 17.03
C PRO A 198 12.84 -14.18 17.52
N GLY A 199 13.04 -13.06 16.84
CA GLY A 199 12.31 -11.81 17.10
C GLY A 199 12.84 -10.98 18.26
N LEU A 200 13.88 -11.42 18.97
CA LEU A 200 14.45 -10.69 20.12
C LEU A 200 15.63 -9.82 19.68
N THR A 201 15.54 -8.52 19.97
CA THR A 201 16.59 -7.54 19.76
C THR A 201 16.95 -6.86 21.07
N LEU A 202 18.23 -6.88 21.42
CA LEU A 202 18.76 -6.12 22.56
C LEU A 202 19.23 -4.75 22.08
N LYS A 203 19.04 -3.73 22.90
CA LYS A 203 19.32 -2.32 22.57
C LYS A 203 20.03 -1.65 23.72
N ALA A 204 21.03 -0.83 23.39
CA ALA A 204 21.64 0.10 24.31
C ALA A 204 21.85 1.43 23.60
N ASP A 205 21.48 2.52 24.24
CA ASP A 205 21.68 3.85 23.68
C ASP A 205 22.12 4.86 24.72
N THR A 206 22.65 5.97 24.23
CA THR A 206 22.85 7.18 24.99
C THR A 206 22.23 8.34 24.23
N SER A 207 21.41 9.12 24.94
CA SER A 207 20.69 10.25 24.37
C SER A 207 20.93 11.52 25.17
N GLY A 208 21.13 12.63 24.46
CA GLY A 208 21.11 13.96 25.05
C GLY A 208 19.72 14.43 25.49
N GLN A 209 18.83 13.55 25.95
CA GLN A 209 17.49 13.94 26.42
C GLN A 209 17.61 14.98 27.55
N ASP A 210 17.08 16.18 27.34
CA ASP A 210 17.08 17.27 28.32
C ASP A 210 15.92 17.13 29.31
N TRP A 211 16.24 16.92 30.57
CA TRP A 211 15.27 16.81 31.66
C TRP A 211 15.23 18.06 32.54
N ALA A 212 15.87 19.16 32.13
CA ALA A 212 15.81 20.42 32.86
C ALA A 212 14.37 20.96 33.05
N PRO A 213 13.45 20.87 32.06
CA PRO A 213 12.05 21.27 32.28
C PRO A 213 11.35 20.43 33.37
N GLU A 214 11.67 19.14 33.45
CA GLU A 214 11.19 18.21 34.45
C GLU A 214 11.75 18.54 35.84
N ALA A 215 13.05 18.85 35.94
CA ALA A 215 13.71 19.20 37.20
C ALA A 215 13.35 20.61 37.71
N ALA A 216 12.88 21.50 36.84
CA ALA A 216 12.36 22.82 37.22
C ALA A 216 10.95 22.76 37.84
N SER A 217 10.28 21.60 37.77
CA SER A 217 9.00 21.38 38.41
C SER A 217 9.18 20.82 39.83
N SER A 218 8.38 21.30 40.77
CA SER A 218 8.34 20.80 42.15
C SER A 218 7.78 19.36 42.28
N LEU A 219 7.32 18.77 41.18
CA LEU A 219 6.62 17.48 41.15
C LEU A 219 7.54 16.29 40.79
N ILE A 220 8.80 16.57 40.44
CA ILE A 220 9.82 15.55 40.17
C ILE A 220 11.02 15.81 41.09
N ASP A 221 11.73 14.74 41.44
CA ASP A 221 12.98 14.81 42.16
C ASP A 221 13.96 15.77 41.43
N PRO A 222 14.47 16.82 42.09
CA PRO A 222 15.42 17.76 41.48
C PRO A 222 16.69 17.10 40.93
N THR A 223 17.03 15.89 41.39
CA THR A 223 18.15 15.08 40.88
C THR A 223 17.86 14.37 39.56
N TYR A 224 16.63 14.47 39.03
CA TYR A 224 16.23 13.84 37.76
C TYR A 224 17.05 14.35 36.56
N LYS A 225 17.52 15.60 36.61
CA LYS A 225 18.43 16.18 35.60
C LYS A 225 19.84 15.55 35.60
N ASP A 226 20.28 14.98 36.72
CA ASP A 226 21.63 14.46 36.91
C ASP A 226 21.71 12.96 36.57
N ARG A 227 20.63 12.41 35.98
CA ARG A 227 20.57 10.98 35.66
C ARG A 227 21.48 10.62 34.51
N PRO A 228 22.06 9.41 34.54
CA PRO A 228 22.85 8.94 33.42
C PRO A 228 22.05 8.94 32.12
N HIS A 229 22.62 9.52 31.09
CA HIS A 229 22.03 9.66 29.75
C HIS A 229 22.10 8.38 28.91
N TRP A 230 22.17 7.21 29.54
CA TRP A 230 22.18 5.92 28.87
C TRP A 230 20.88 5.16 29.12
N SER A 231 20.54 4.26 28.22
CA SER A 231 19.43 3.34 28.39
C SER A 231 19.76 1.97 27.83
N ILE A 232 19.10 0.95 28.37
CA ILE A 232 19.19 -0.42 27.88
C ILE A 232 17.77 -0.97 27.74
N GLY A 233 17.55 -1.84 26.78
CA GLY A 233 16.24 -2.46 26.59
C GLY A 233 16.27 -3.65 25.66
N ALA A 234 15.13 -4.31 25.56
CA ALA A 234 14.88 -5.41 24.67
C ALA A 234 13.56 -5.16 23.94
N ASP A 235 13.54 -5.50 22.66
CA ASP A 235 12.34 -5.59 21.84
C ASP A 235 12.11 -7.03 21.43
N TRP A 236 10.85 -7.46 21.46
CA TRP A 236 10.44 -8.76 20.99
C TRP A 236 9.29 -8.64 19.99
N SER A 237 9.55 -9.10 18.77
CA SER A 237 8.57 -9.24 17.68
C SER A 237 8.26 -10.72 17.46
N PRO A 238 7.12 -11.24 17.97
CA PRO A 238 6.85 -12.66 17.89
C PRO A 238 6.78 -13.15 16.43
N PRO A 239 7.47 -14.25 16.05
CA PRO A 239 7.50 -14.71 14.65
C PRO A 239 6.12 -15.01 14.05
N ARG A 240 5.17 -15.45 14.88
CA ARG A 240 3.78 -15.76 14.48
C ARG A 240 2.84 -14.55 14.55
N ALA A 241 3.30 -13.44 15.11
CA ALA A 241 2.56 -12.19 15.21
C ALA A 241 3.47 -11.01 14.86
N PRO A 242 3.95 -10.91 13.60
CA PRO A 242 4.87 -9.84 13.18
C PRO A 242 4.23 -8.44 13.22
N TRP A 243 2.91 -8.38 13.43
CA TRP A 243 2.17 -7.15 13.67
C TRP A 243 2.28 -6.63 15.12
N LEU A 244 2.86 -7.41 16.04
CA LEU A 244 3.06 -7.04 17.44
C LEU A 244 4.55 -6.86 17.73
N ASN A 245 4.89 -5.81 18.46
CA ASN A 245 6.20 -5.60 19.03
C ASN A 245 6.08 -5.16 20.49
N LEU A 246 6.79 -5.86 21.37
CA LEU A 246 6.83 -5.60 22.81
C LEU A 246 8.22 -5.09 23.19
N GLY A 247 8.28 -3.94 23.84
CA GLY A 247 9.53 -3.35 24.31
C GLY A 247 9.55 -3.22 25.83
N ALA A 248 10.70 -3.50 26.44
CA ALA A 248 10.95 -3.25 27.85
C ALA A 248 12.39 -2.75 28.06
N GLY A 249 12.62 -1.86 29.01
CA GLY A 249 13.96 -1.34 29.27
C GLY A 249 14.04 -0.43 30.47
N THR A 250 15.21 0.20 30.64
CA THR A 250 15.44 1.20 31.67
C THR A 250 16.24 2.37 31.13
N LEU A 251 15.90 3.59 31.57
CA LEU A 251 16.63 4.82 31.31
C LEU A 251 17.40 5.18 32.59
N GLY A 252 18.71 5.35 32.47
CA GLY A 252 19.63 5.66 33.56
C GLY A 252 19.67 4.62 34.68
N GLY A 253 19.14 3.41 34.45
CA GLY A 253 19.01 2.35 35.45
C GLY A 253 17.86 2.52 36.44
N THR A 254 17.24 3.70 36.50
CA THR A 254 16.23 4.04 37.53
C THR A 254 14.81 4.15 36.99
N VAL A 255 14.63 4.40 35.69
CA VAL A 255 13.30 4.56 35.08
C VAL A 255 13.02 3.35 34.21
N PHE A 256 12.13 2.47 34.68
CA PHE A 256 11.64 1.39 33.84
C PHE A 256 10.70 1.93 32.76
N ALA A 257 10.84 1.38 31.57
CA ALA A 257 10.01 1.68 30.43
C ALA A 257 9.40 0.40 29.85
N GLY A 258 8.13 0.49 29.46
CA GLY A 258 7.40 -0.55 28.75
C GLY A 258 6.74 0.02 27.50
N ARG A 259 6.71 -0.74 26.41
CA ARG A 259 6.12 -0.34 25.14
C ARG A 259 5.38 -1.50 24.48
N VAL A 260 4.22 -1.20 23.91
CA VAL A 260 3.50 -2.08 23.01
C VAL A 260 3.27 -1.33 21.71
N THR A 261 3.67 -1.92 20.59
CA THR A 261 3.44 -1.38 19.26
C THR A 261 2.76 -2.40 18.38
N LEU A 262 1.69 -1.97 17.73
CA LEU A 262 0.99 -2.69 16.68
C LEU A 262 1.36 -2.08 15.34
N ALA A 263 1.78 -2.90 14.37
CA ALA A 263 2.18 -2.45 13.05
C ALA A 263 1.51 -3.31 11.96
N THR A 264 1.10 -2.67 10.87
CA THR A 264 0.50 -3.34 9.72
C THR A 264 0.81 -2.55 8.45
N ASN A 265 0.75 -3.21 7.29
CA ASN A 265 0.94 -2.52 6.02
C ASN A 265 -0.39 -2.45 5.28
N VAL A 266 -0.82 -1.22 4.94
CA VAL A 266 -2.12 -0.95 4.29
C VAL A 266 -2.23 -1.66 2.95
N ALA A 267 -1.11 -1.87 2.24
CA ALA A 267 -1.12 -2.60 0.97
C ALA A 267 -1.51 -4.09 1.14
N ARG A 268 -1.43 -4.64 2.37
CA ARG A 268 -1.83 -6.01 2.70
C ARG A 268 -3.22 -6.10 3.30
N TRP A 269 -3.91 -4.99 3.49
CA TRP A 269 -5.26 -5.02 4.03
C TRP A 269 -6.21 -5.65 3.02
N PRO A 270 -7.17 -6.50 3.44
CA PRO A 270 -8.10 -7.21 2.57
C PRO A 270 -9.18 -6.29 1.97
N VAL A 271 -8.95 -4.97 1.94
CA VAL A 271 -9.80 -4.00 1.28
C VAL A 271 -9.43 -4.00 -0.20
N ALA A 272 -10.19 -4.78 -0.99
CA ALA A 272 -10.15 -4.63 -2.44
C ALA A 272 -10.48 -3.17 -2.78
N PRO A 273 -9.64 -2.47 -3.56
CA PRO A 273 -10.00 -1.17 -4.09
C PRO A 273 -11.41 -1.23 -4.67
N TYR A 274 -12.23 -0.19 -4.52
CA TYR A 274 -13.57 -0.16 -5.13
C TYR A 274 -13.54 -0.54 -6.62
N LYS A 275 -12.44 -0.18 -7.32
CA LYS A 275 -12.15 -0.51 -8.72
C LYS A 275 -11.70 -1.97 -8.98
N ALA A 276 -11.30 -2.70 -7.95
CA ALA A 276 -10.87 -4.11 -8.02
C ALA A 276 -12.03 -5.10 -7.81
N ARG A 277 -13.26 -4.62 -7.58
CA ARG A 277 -14.44 -5.47 -7.71
C ARG A 277 -14.49 -5.92 -9.18
N PRO A 278 -14.34 -7.23 -9.48
CA PRO A 278 -14.49 -7.67 -10.85
C PRO A 278 -15.86 -7.21 -11.31
N GLY A 279 -15.91 -6.51 -12.44
CA GLY A 279 -17.17 -6.29 -13.13
C GLY A 279 -17.88 -7.64 -13.31
N PRO A 280 -19.21 -7.66 -13.50
CA PRO A 280 -19.96 -8.90 -13.65
C PRO A 280 -19.22 -9.80 -14.65
N LYS A 281 -18.67 -10.92 -14.16
CA LYS A 281 -18.03 -11.91 -15.03
C LYS A 281 -19.15 -12.46 -15.90
N LEU A 282 -19.17 -12.08 -17.17
CA LEU A 282 -20.02 -12.77 -18.14
C LEU A 282 -19.63 -14.26 -18.07
N PRO A 283 -20.60 -15.17 -17.91
CA PRO A 283 -20.30 -16.59 -17.86
C PRO A 283 -19.49 -16.98 -19.10
N HIS A 284 -18.33 -17.59 -18.88
CA HIS A 284 -17.54 -18.16 -19.97
C HIS A 284 -18.36 -19.33 -20.53
N VAL A 285 -19.11 -19.09 -21.61
CA VAL A 285 -19.66 -20.17 -22.42
C VAL A 285 -18.46 -20.83 -23.09
N PRO A 286 -18.18 -22.13 -22.90
CA PRO A 286 -17.12 -22.81 -23.63
C PRO A 286 -17.42 -22.66 -25.12
N VAL A 287 -16.51 -22.02 -25.86
CA VAL A 287 -16.61 -22.04 -27.32
C VAL A 287 -16.34 -23.49 -27.72
N PRO A 288 -17.28 -24.18 -28.38
CA PRO A 288 -17.03 -25.54 -28.87
C PRO A 288 -15.75 -25.56 -29.69
N ASP A 289 -14.97 -26.65 -29.61
CA ASP A 289 -13.77 -26.83 -30.43
C ASP A 289 -14.14 -26.60 -31.90
N PHE A 290 -13.70 -25.46 -32.42
CA PHE A 290 -14.11 -24.92 -33.71
C PHE A 290 -13.75 -25.91 -34.83
N LEU A 291 -12.69 -26.70 -34.67
CA LEU A 291 -12.26 -27.70 -35.65
C LEU A 291 -13.01 -29.02 -35.54
N ALA A 292 -13.43 -29.43 -34.34
CA ALA A 292 -14.28 -30.61 -34.15
C ALA A 292 -15.69 -30.39 -34.74
N PHE A 293 -16.20 -29.17 -34.64
CA PHE A 293 -17.49 -28.76 -35.21
C PHE A 293 -17.55 -28.85 -36.75
N TRP A 294 -16.44 -28.53 -37.44
CA TRP A 294 -16.33 -28.66 -38.91
C TRP A 294 -16.05 -30.08 -39.39
N ARG A 295 -15.60 -30.99 -38.51
CA ARG A 295 -15.15 -32.36 -38.86
C ARG A 295 -16.08 -33.47 -38.40
N GLY A 296 -17.06 -33.19 -37.53
CA GLY A 296 -18.07 -34.16 -37.14
C GLY A 296 -19.11 -34.39 -38.25
N PRO A 297 -19.67 -35.61 -38.40
CA PRO A 297 -20.87 -35.79 -39.20
C PRO A 297 -21.94 -34.86 -38.63
N GLY A 298 -22.40 -33.91 -39.46
CA GLY A 298 -23.30 -32.86 -39.03
C GLY A 298 -24.50 -33.46 -38.32
N ASP A 299 -24.68 -33.12 -37.04
CA ASP A 299 -25.82 -33.58 -36.28
C ASP A 299 -27.10 -33.12 -37.01
N GLU A 300 -27.82 -34.09 -37.59
CA GLU A 300 -29.12 -33.91 -38.25
C GLU A 300 -30.20 -33.48 -37.26
N SER A 301 -29.89 -33.49 -35.96
CA SER A 301 -30.82 -33.28 -34.85
C SER A 301 -30.88 -31.84 -34.32
N ALA A 302 -30.10 -30.89 -34.84
CA ALA A 302 -30.28 -29.48 -34.50
C ALA A 302 -31.58 -28.98 -35.14
N SER A 303 -32.70 -29.23 -34.48
CA SER A 303 -34.02 -28.72 -34.82
C SER A 303 -33.99 -27.18 -34.80
N LEU A 304 -33.64 -26.59 -35.94
CA LEU A 304 -33.64 -25.15 -36.09
C LEU A 304 -35.05 -24.64 -35.84
N ALA A 305 -35.20 -23.73 -34.88
CA ALA A 305 -36.46 -23.06 -34.61
C ALA A 305 -36.74 -22.02 -35.71
N VAL A 306 -37.20 -22.52 -36.86
CA VAL A 306 -37.52 -21.73 -38.05
C VAL A 306 -39.02 -21.53 -38.16
N LYS A 307 -39.45 -20.27 -38.30
CA LYS A 307 -40.82 -19.92 -38.68
C LYS A 307 -40.82 -19.42 -40.13
N ASN A 308 -41.54 -20.13 -41.00
CA ASN A 308 -41.77 -19.68 -42.36
C ASN A 308 -42.70 -18.46 -42.35
N LEU A 309 -42.26 -17.34 -42.94
CA LEU A 309 -43.01 -16.09 -43.02
C LEU A 309 -43.67 -15.89 -44.40
N GLY A 310 -43.63 -16.90 -45.25
CA GLY A 310 -44.17 -16.89 -46.61
C GLY A 310 -43.21 -16.26 -47.63
N GLN A 311 -43.74 -15.93 -48.79
CA GLN A 311 -42.99 -15.33 -49.90
C GLN A 311 -43.43 -13.87 -50.09
N LYS A 312 -42.47 -12.97 -50.32
CA LYS A 312 -42.75 -11.58 -50.71
C LYS A 312 -41.98 -11.27 -52.00
N GLY A 313 -42.70 -11.19 -53.11
CA GLY A 313 -42.08 -11.02 -54.44
C GLY A 313 -41.12 -12.18 -54.74
N PRO A 314 -39.88 -11.92 -55.21
CA PRO A 314 -38.93 -12.97 -55.56
C PRO A 314 -38.16 -13.54 -54.36
N GLN A 315 -38.54 -13.24 -53.11
CA GLN A 315 -37.82 -13.72 -51.91
C GLN A 315 -38.72 -14.54 -50.99
N ALA A 316 -38.23 -15.72 -50.61
CA ALA A 316 -38.79 -16.49 -49.50
C ALA A 316 -38.34 -15.86 -48.18
N ARG A 317 -39.21 -15.80 -47.16
CA ARG A 317 -38.92 -15.14 -45.88
C ARG A 317 -39.00 -16.12 -44.72
N LEU A 318 -37.98 -16.08 -43.87
CA LEU A 318 -37.84 -16.95 -42.71
C LEU A 318 -37.52 -16.12 -41.47
N ALA A 319 -38.11 -16.47 -40.33
CA ALA A 319 -37.59 -16.09 -39.03
C ALA A 319 -36.85 -17.28 -38.42
N VAL A 320 -35.66 -17.04 -37.88
CA VAL A 320 -34.83 -18.07 -37.25
C VAL A 320 -34.52 -17.63 -35.83
N ALA A 321 -35.03 -18.37 -34.84
CA ALA A 321 -34.59 -18.18 -33.46
C ALA A 321 -33.22 -18.86 -33.31
N LEU A 322 -32.20 -18.04 -33.07
CA LEU A 322 -30.83 -18.48 -32.91
C LEU A 322 -30.60 -18.97 -31.48
N ASP A 323 -30.09 -20.19 -31.36
CA ASP A 323 -29.53 -20.70 -30.13
C ASP A 323 -28.18 -20.00 -29.85
N PRO A 324 -28.02 -19.29 -28.71
CA PRO A 324 -26.75 -18.67 -28.33
C PRO A 324 -25.58 -19.66 -28.21
N ALA A 325 -25.86 -20.95 -28.00
CA ALA A 325 -24.86 -22.00 -27.89
C ALA A 325 -24.28 -22.44 -29.25
N LEU A 326 -24.88 -22.03 -30.37
CA LEU A 326 -24.45 -22.40 -31.72
C LEU A 326 -24.04 -21.18 -32.55
N PRO A 327 -23.07 -21.30 -33.47
CA PRO A 327 -22.70 -20.21 -34.38
C PRO A 327 -23.90 -19.71 -35.19
N GLY A 328 -24.25 -18.43 -35.03
CA GLY A 328 -25.37 -17.80 -35.75
C GLY A 328 -25.30 -17.97 -37.27
N PRO A 329 -24.14 -17.75 -37.93
CA PRO A 329 -23.99 -17.96 -39.37
C PRO A 329 -24.32 -19.39 -39.83
N LEU A 330 -23.98 -20.40 -39.02
CA LEU A 330 -24.34 -21.79 -39.35
C LEU A 330 -25.87 -21.96 -39.35
N GLN A 331 -26.52 -21.51 -38.28
CA GLN A 331 -27.97 -21.65 -38.13
C GLN A 331 -28.73 -20.92 -39.26
N ILE A 332 -28.26 -19.73 -39.63
CA ILE A 332 -28.80 -18.93 -40.74
C ILE A 332 -28.60 -19.64 -42.08
N GLY A 333 -27.37 -20.08 -42.37
CA GLY A 333 -27.03 -20.75 -43.63
C GLY A 333 -27.79 -22.07 -43.80
N ARG A 334 -27.87 -22.89 -42.75
CA ARG A 334 -28.62 -24.15 -42.75
C ARG A 334 -30.11 -23.91 -42.96
N ALA A 335 -30.70 -22.94 -42.25
CA ALA A 335 -32.11 -22.58 -42.45
C ALA A 335 -32.39 -22.12 -43.90
N ALA A 336 -31.51 -21.29 -44.47
CA ALA A 336 -31.65 -20.80 -45.84
C ALA A 336 -31.52 -21.92 -46.88
N CYS A 337 -30.50 -22.78 -46.76
CA CYS A 337 -30.30 -23.91 -47.66
C CYS A 337 -31.44 -24.93 -47.58
N THR A 338 -31.85 -25.34 -46.38
CA THR A 338 -32.97 -26.29 -46.20
C THR A 338 -34.25 -25.74 -46.79
N HIS A 339 -34.55 -24.46 -46.57
CA HIS A 339 -35.77 -23.86 -47.12
C HIS A 339 -35.72 -23.73 -48.65
N LEU A 340 -34.53 -23.49 -49.22
CA LEU A 340 -34.39 -23.37 -50.67
C LEU A 340 -34.61 -24.71 -51.40
N THR A 341 -34.27 -25.85 -50.76
CA THR A 341 -34.52 -27.18 -51.36
C THR A 341 -36.00 -27.46 -51.61
N THR A 342 -36.88 -26.82 -50.83
CA THR A 342 -38.34 -26.97 -50.94
C THR A 342 -39.01 -25.76 -51.59
N ALA A 343 -38.25 -24.73 -51.95
CA ALA A 343 -38.79 -23.49 -52.52
C ALA A 343 -39.04 -23.60 -54.05
N PRO A 344 -40.12 -22.99 -54.57
CA PRO A 344 -40.40 -22.91 -56.02
C PRO A 344 -39.24 -22.30 -56.82
N LYS A 345 -39.10 -22.66 -58.10
CA LYS A 345 -37.99 -22.19 -58.96
C LYS A 345 -37.99 -20.67 -59.20
N GLU A 346 -39.13 -20.02 -58.95
CA GLU A 346 -39.35 -18.58 -59.13
C GLU A 346 -38.73 -17.73 -57.99
N VAL A 347 -38.42 -18.35 -56.84
CA VAL A 347 -37.74 -17.69 -55.72
C VAL A 347 -36.28 -17.40 -56.11
N ARG A 348 -35.83 -16.14 -56.02
CA ARG A 348 -34.46 -15.70 -56.36
C ARG A 348 -33.53 -15.58 -55.16
N GLY A 349 -34.03 -15.79 -53.94
CA GLY A 349 -33.23 -15.78 -52.73
C GLY A 349 -34.07 -15.96 -51.46
N VAL A 350 -33.38 -16.10 -50.33
CA VAL A 350 -33.99 -16.28 -49.01
C VAL A 350 -33.64 -15.10 -48.12
N ALA A 351 -34.66 -14.46 -47.54
CA ALA A 351 -34.52 -13.42 -46.54
C ALA A 351 -34.70 -14.03 -45.14
N VAL A 352 -33.63 -14.05 -44.35
CA VAL A 352 -33.60 -14.60 -42.99
C VAL A 352 -33.64 -13.47 -41.97
N VAL A 353 -34.54 -13.57 -40.99
CA VAL A 353 -34.66 -12.66 -39.85
C VAL A 353 -34.22 -13.40 -38.59
N PRO A 354 -33.02 -13.15 -38.05
CA PRO A 354 -32.56 -13.81 -36.84
C PRO A 354 -33.19 -13.20 -35.59
N TYR A 355 -33.50 -14.04 -34.60
CA TYR A 355 -33.96 -13.66 -33.28
C TYR A 355 -33.07 -14.28 -32.20
N VAL A 356 -32.61 -13.51 -31.21
CA VAL A 356 -31.85 -13.98 -30.05
C VAL A 356 -32.45 -13.35 -28.80
N LEU A 357 -32.83 -14.14 -27.80
CA LEU A 357 -33.40 -13.62 -26.53
C LEU A 357 -34.53 -12.59 -26.75
N SER A 358 -35.41 -12.86 -27.73
CA SER A 358 -36.51 -11.97 -28.17
C SER A 358 -36.07 -10.65 -28.84
N PHE A 359 -34.78 -10.40 -29.03
CA PHE A 359 -34.26 -9.33 -29.87
C PHE A 359 -34.25 -9.76 -31.34
N ARG A 360 -34.77 -8.90 -32.21
CA ARG A 360 -34.75 -9.09 -33.66
C ARG A 360 -33.48 -8.50 -34.25
N GLY A 361 -32.75 -9.27 -35.05
CA GLY A 361 -31.60 -8.81 -35.82
C GLY A 361 -31.96 -8.28 -37.22
N PRO A 362 -30.96 -7.81 -37.98
CA PRO A 362 -31.14 -7.30 -39.34
C PRO A 362 -31.62 -8.39 -40.30
N VAL A 363 -32.28 -8.00 -41.38
CA VAL A 363 -32.71 -8.96 -42.40
C VAL A 363 -31.51 -9.32 -43.28
N LEU A 364 -31.23 -10.62 -43.39
CA LEU A 364 -30.13 -11.16 -44.19
C LEU A 364 -30.70 -11.72 -45.48
N HIS A 365 -30.28 -11.17 -46.62
CA HIS A 365 -30.73 -11.62 -47.93
C HIS A 365 -29.65 -12.49 -48.57
N LEU A 366 -29.93 -13.78 -48.67
CA LEU A 366 -29.06 -14.77 -49.28
C LEU A 366 -29.52 -15.04 -50.73
N PRO A 367 -28.70 -14.73 -51.75
CA PRO A 367 -29.10 -14.92 -53.13
C PRO A 367 -29.10 -16.40 -53.52
N ARG A 368 -30.12 -16.83 -54.27
CA ARG A 368 -30.27 -18.23 -54.71
C ARG A 368 -29.04 -18.76 -55.47
N PRO A 369 -28.41 -18.02 -56.39
CA PRO A 369 -27.20 -18.52 -57.07
C PRO A 369 -26.05 -18.88 -56.12
N ALA A 370 -25.91 -18.16 -54.99
CA ALA A 370 -24.89 -18.48 -53.99
C ALA A 370 -25.31 -19.69 -53.15
N LEU A 371 -26.57 -19.76 -52.72
CA LEU A 371 -27.11 -20.90 -51.99
C LEU A 371 -27.07 -22.21 -52.81
N ASP A 372 -27.41 -22.16 -54.10
CA ASP A 372 -27.34 -23.32 -55.00
C ASP A 372 -25.89 -23.81 -55.17
N LYS A 373 -24.93 -22.88 -55.30
CA LYS A 373 -23.50 -23.24 -55.34
C LYS A 373 -23.03 -23.82 -54.00
N ALA A 374 -23.49 -23.27 -52.87
CA ALA A 374 -23.11 -23.73 -51.53
C ALA A 374 -23.65 -25.14 -51.24
N THR A 375 -24.91 -25.43 -51.60
CA THR A 375 -25.51 -26.78 -51.45
C THR A 375 -24.83 -27.83 -52.32
N GLN A 376 -24.22 -27.42 -53.44
CA GLN A 376 -23.41 -28.27 -54.32
C GLN A 376 -21.93 -28.34 -53.90
N GLY A 377 -21.53 -27.69 -52.79
CA GLY A 377 -20.15 -27.65 -52.32
C GLY A 377 -19.19 -26.88 -53.23
N ARG A 378 -19.70 -25.98 -54.08
CA ARG A 378 -18.92 -25.24 -55.10
C ARG A 378 -18.40 -23.87 -54.64
N ILE A 379 -18.88 -23.38 -53.50
CA ILE A 379 -18.37 -22.15 -52.87
C ILE A 379 -18.19 -22.38 -51.37
N SER A 380 -17.30 -21.62 -50.75
CA SER A 380 -17.08 -21.70 -49.31
C SER A 380 -18.22 -21.00 -48.52
N PRO A 381 -18.41 -21.35 -47.24
CA PRO A 381 -19.30 -20.63 -46.33
C PRO A 381 -19.01 -19.13 -46.25
N GLU A 382 -17.74 -18.74 -46.32
CA GLU A 382 -17.29 -17.34 -46.32
C GLU A 382 -17.69 -16.63 -47.61
N GLU A 383 -17.56 -17.30 -48.76
CA GLU A 383 -18.01 -16.76 -50.06
C GLU A 383 -19.53 -16.58 -50.09
N LEU A 384 -20.29 -17.51 -49.49
CA LEU A 384 -21.74 -17.35 -49.31
C LEU A 384 -22.07 -16.15 -48.41
N TRP A 385 -21.31 -15.95 -47.33
CA TRP A 385 -21.49 -14.81 -46.44
C TRP A 385 -21.17 -13.48 -47.13
N HIS A 386 -20.11 -13.44 -47.95
CA HIS A 386 -19.78 -12.26 -48.78
C HIS A 386 -20.86 -11.93 -49.82
N ALA A 387 -21.58 -12.94 -50.32
CA ALA A 387 -22.70 -12.73 -51.23
C ALA A 387 -24.00 -12.29 -50.53
N THR A 388 -24.04 -12.31 -49.19
CA THR A 388 -25.22 -11.96 -48.40
C THR A 388 -25.33 -10.45 -48.21
N THR A 389 -26.49 -9.86 -48.51
CA THR A 389 -26.74 -8.44 -48.23
C THR A 389 -27.51 -8.27 -46.92
N ILE A 390 -27.11 -7.28 -46.13
CA ILE A 390 -27.69 -6.99 -44.81
C ILE A 390 -28.57 -5.75 -44.94
N ASP A 391 -29.87 -5.90 -44.71
CA ASP A 391 -30.81 -4.79 -44.65
C ASP A 391 -31.11 -4.45 -43.17
N PRO A 392 -30.67 -3.27 -42.69
CA PRO A 392 -30.91 -2.83 -41.31
C PRO A 392 -32.35 -2.33 -41.08
N THR A 393 -33.21 -2.25 -42.10
CA THR A 393 -34.54 -1.62 -41.96
C THR A 393 -35.56 -2.48 -41.18
N HIS A 394 -36.22 -1.82 -40.21
CA HIS A 394 -37.14 -2.40 -39.22
C HIS A 394 -38.58 -2.70 -39.73
N ALA A 395 -38.79 -2.99 -41.02
CA ALA A 395 -40.14 -3.06 -41.59
C ALA A 395 -40.72 -4.48 -41.65
N LEU A 396 -41.07 -5.04 -40.47
CA LEU A 396 -42.21 -5.97 -40.36
C LEU A 396 -42.86 -5.73 -39.00
N ARG A 397 -44.09 -5.19 -38.98
CA ARG A 397 -44.97 -5.34 -37.82
C ARG A 397 -45.25 -6.84 -37.65
N PRO A 398 -45.35 -7.37 -36.41
CA PRO A 398 -45.90 -8.71 -36.23
C PRO A 398 -47.26 -8.78 -36.95
N PRO A 399 -47.65 -9.94 -37.51
CA PRO A 399 -49.01 -10.09 -38.01
C PRO A 399 -49.98 -9.73 -36.86
N PRO A 400 -51.12 -9.08 -37.14
CA PRO A 400 -52.13 -8.85 -36.12
C PRO A 400 -52.52 -10.20 -35.48
N PRO A 401 -52.96 -10.17 -34.20
CA PRO A 401 -53.24 -11.37 -33.41
C PRO A 401 -54.20 -12.34 -34.09
#